data_AF-A0A0A9A6L1-F1
#
_entry.id   AF-A0A0A9A6L1-F1
#
_cell.length_a   1.000
_cell.length_b   1.000
_cell.length_c   1.000
_cell.angle_alpha   90.00
_cell.angle_beta   90.00
_cell.angle_gamma   90.00
#
_symmetry.space_group_name_H-M   'P 1'
#
loop_
_entity.id
_entity.type
_entity.pdbx_description
1 polymer ?
#
loop_
_entity_poly.entity_id
_entity_poly.type
_entity_poly.pdbx_seq_one_letter_code
_entity_poly.pdbx_strand_id
1 'polypeptide(L)'
;MLEFTLYTKISPSKSPQSTFPKYIYKLTTFSEIPSLLGNNKNLVDMLGMIIEVAEPTWVHLSAQPNPTIKRDVILKDTNDLQLKVTLWGRRATQFDIRGVYDPSNPKLVIALFVGGLIRSYQGSRFQMYYYHHAHCP
;
A
#
# COMPACT_ATOMS: atom_id res chain seq x y z
N MET A 1 12.04 -17.50 -7.69
CA MET A 1 12.13 -16.30 -8.54
C MET A 1 11.96 -16.76 -9.98
N LEU A 2 11.11 -16.09 -10.75
CA LEU A 2 10.93 -16.37 -12.18
C LEU A 2 11.53 -15.19 -12.94
N GLU A 3 12.39 -15.49 -13.91
CA GLU A 3 13.12 -14.49 -14.68
C GLU A 3 12.72 -14.61 -16.15
N PHE A 4 12.51 -13.46 -16.80
CA PHE A 4 12.23 -13.43 -18.23
C PHE A 4 13.54 -13.41 -18.99
N THR A 5 13.62 -14.25 -20.02
CA THR A 5 14.75 -14.32 -20.94
C THR A 5 14.27 -13.98 -22.34
N LEU A 6 15.21 -13.87 -23.29
CA LEU A 6 14.88 -13.74 -24.71
C LEU A 6 14.05 -14.92 -25.25
N TYR A 7 13.97 -16.03 -24.51
CA TYR A 7 13.19 -17.23 -24.87
C TYR A 7 11.81 -17.29 -24.20
N THR A 8 11.48 -16.36 -23.30
CA THR A 8 10.19 -16.33 -22.61
C THR A 8 9.08 -15.92 -23.57
N LYS A 9 8.01 -16.71 -23.62
CA LYS A 9 6.79 -16.41 -24.40
C LYS A 9 5.62 -16.20 -23.45
N ILE A 10 4.93 -15.07 -23.60
CA ILE A 10 3.73 -14.72 -22.84
C ILE A 10 2.58 -14.62 -23.85
N SER A 11 1.48 -15.33 -23.58
CA SER A 11 0.29 -15.29 -24.43
C SER A 11 -0.98 -15.23 -23.58
N PRO A 12 -2.03 -14.50 -24.01
CA PRO A 12 -3.30 -14.46 -23.29
C PRO A 12 -3.94 -15.84 -23.19
N SER A 13 -4.50 -16.18 -22.03
CA SER A 13 -5.28 -17.40 -21.88
C SER A 13 -6.64 -17.25 -22.58
N LYS A 14 -6.96 -18.17 -23.49
CA LYS A 14 -8.23 -18.18 -24.24
C LYS A 14 -9.42 -18.63 -23.39
N SER A 15 -9.15 -19.38 -22.33
CA SER A 15 -10.16 -19.95 -21.43
C SER A 15 -9.64 -19.90 -19.99
N PRO A 16 -9.57 -18.70 -19.38
CA PRO A 16 -9.14 -18.59 -18.00
C PRO A 16 -10.10 -19.36 -17.09
N GLN A 17 -9.56 -20.21 -16.23
CA GLN A 17 -10.38 -20.89 -15.22
C GLN A 17 -11.00 -19.85 -14.31
N SER A 18 -12.30 -19.97 -14.04
CA SER A 18 -13.01 -19.06 -13.12
C SER A 18 -12.49 -19.14 -11.68
N THR A 19 -11.79 -20.24 -11.34
CA THR A 19 -11.17 -20.47 -10.03
C THR A 19 -9.78 -19.83 -9.90
N PHE A 20 -9.24 -19.23 -10.96
CA PHE A 20 -7.91 -18.61 -10.88
C PHE A 20 -7.97 -17.38 -9.94
N PRO A 21 -7.18 -17.36 -8.85
CA PRO A 21 -7.27 -16.28 -7.88
C PRO A 21 -6.79 -14.97 -8.48
N LYS A 22 -7.61 -13.92 -8.36
CA LYS A 22 -7.24 -12.56 -8.82
C LYS A 22 -6.17 -11.92 -7.94
N TYR A 23 -6.19 -12.22 -6.65
CA TYR A 23 -5.25 -11.72 -5.65
C TYR A 23 -4.88 -12.86 -4.70
N ILE A 24 -3.61 -12.89 -4.28
CA ILE A 24 -3.11 -13.77 -3.23
C ILE A 24 -2.47 -12.85 -2.19
N TYR A 25 -2.85 -13.00 -0.92
CA TYR A 25 -2.37 -12.18 0.18
C TYR A 25 -2.34 -12.99 1.47
N LYS A 26 -1.52 -12.54 2.42
CA LYS A 26 -1.45 -13.06 3.79
C LYS A 26 -1.64 -11.89 4.76
N LEU A 27 -2.87 -11.75 5.26
CA LEU A 27 -3.23 -10.63 6.14
C LEU A 27 -2.47 -10.69 7.46
N THR A 28 -1.93 -9.54 7.85
CA THR A 28 -1.37 -9.25 9.16
C THR A 28 -2.34 -8.34 9.90
N THR A 29 -2.60 -8.64 11.17
CA THR A 29 -3.50 -7.84 12.02
C THR A 29 -2.80 -6.54 12.47
N PHE A 30 -3.57 -5.50 12.78
CA PHE A 30 -3.00 -4.22 13.20
C PHE A 30 -2.20 -4.33 14.50
N SER A 31 -2.61 -5.23 15.41
CA SER A 31 -1.89 -5.54 16.65
C SER A 31 -0.50 -6.16 16.44
N GLU A 32 -0.26 -6.83 15.32
CA GLU A 32 1.03 -7.45 15.02
C GLU A 32 2.02 -6.48 14.38
N ILE A 33 1.52 -5.41 13.73
CA ILE A 33 2.34 -4.42 13.01
C ILE A 33 3.49 -3.85 13.85
N PRO A 34 3.32 -3.53 15.16
CA PRO A 34 4.40 -3.02 15.97
C PRO A 34 5.61 -3.94 16.07
N SER A 35 5.39 -5.25 16.10
CA SER A 35 6.46 -6.26 16.18
C SER A 35 7.28 -6.38 14.89
N LEU A 36 6.77 -5.83 13.78
CA LEU A 36 7.38 -5.91 12.45
C LEU A 36 8.19 -4.67 12.09
N LEU A 37 8.25 -3.67 12.98
CA LEU A 37 8.95 -2.41 12.71
C LEU A 37 10.43 -2.64 12.38
N GLY A 38 10.87 -2.15 11.23
CA GLY A 38 12.26 -2.27 10.79
C GLY A 38 12.62 -3.64 10.21
N ASN A 39 11.68 -4.59 10.18
CA ASN A 39 11.86 -5.85 9.47
C ASN A 39 11.70 -5.63 7.96
N ASN A 40 12.81 -5.75 7.23
CA ASN A 40 12.83 -5.52 5.78
C ASN A 40 12.70 -6.82 4.97
N LYS A 41 12.60 -7.98 5.64
CA LYS A 41 12.50 -9.28 4.99
C LYS A 41 11.05 -9.67 4.70
N ASN A 42 10.12 -9.19 5.52
CA ASN A 42 8.71 -9.55 5.43
C ASN A 42 7.90 -8.38 4.88
N LEU A 43 7.37 -8.55 3.68
CA LEU A 43 6.31 -7.69 3.18
C LEU A 43 5.01 -8.03 3.92
N VAL A 44 4.25 -6.99 4.23
CA VAL A 44 3.01 -7.08 5.00
C VAL A 44 1.83 -6.84 4.07
N ASP A 45 0.77 -7.63 4.23
CA ASP A 45 -0.54 -7.37 3.64
C ASP A 45 -1.52 -7.04 4.77
N MET A 46 -2.39 -6.07 4.57
CA MET A 46 -3.34 -5.62 5.60
C MET A 46 -4.67 -5.23 4.98
N LEU A 47 -5.73 -5.45 5.75
CA LEU A 47 -7.09 -5.08 5.39
C LEU A 47 -7.62 -4.11 6.45
N GLY A 48 -8.21 -3.00 6.04
CA GLY A 48 -8.74 -2.02 6.97
C GLY A 48 -9.82 -1.14 6.38
N MET A 49 -10.60 -0.54 7.25
CA MET A 49 -11.61 0.47 6.92
C MET A 49 -10.94 1.82 6.76
N ILE A 50 -11.08 2.47 5.61
CA ILE A 50 -10.59 3.84 5.42
C ILE A 50 -11.48 4.78 6.25
N ILE A 51 -10.85 5.54 7.15
CA ILE A 51 -11.55 6.57 7.94
C ILE A 51 -11.08 7.99 7.58
N GLU A 52 -9.89 8.13 6.99
CA GLU A 52 -9.38 9.42 6.53
C GLU A 52 -8.42 9.26 5.34
N VAL A 53 -8.46 10.20 4.42
CA VAL A 53 -7.50 10.33 3.32
C VAL A 53 -7.07 11.78 3.24
N ALA A 54 -5.81 12.05 3.58
CA ALA A 54 -5.25 13.40 3.53
C ALA A 54 -5.05 13.86 2.08
N GLU A 55 -4.92 15.17 1.85
CA GLU A 55 -4.45 15.68 0.56
C GLU A 55 -2.96 15.36 0.33
N PRO A 56 -2.53 15.15 -0.93
CA PRO A 56 -1.12 14.95 -1.24
C PRO A 56 -0.26 16.15 -0.87
N THR A 57 0.91 15.91 -0.28
CA THR A 57 1.85 16.95 0.17
C THR A 57 3.26 16.67 -0.32
N TRP A 58 4.00 17.73 -0.68
CA TRP A 58 5.41 17.63 -1.02
C TRP A 58 6.27 17.64 0.24
N VAL A 59 7.22 16.72 0.33
CA VAL A 59 8.18 16.64 1.42
C VAL A 59 9.59 16.46 0.88
N HIS A 60 10.54 17.13 1.52
CA HIS A 60 11.96 16.96 1.21
C HIS A 60 12.56 15.92 2.17
N LEU A 61 13.16 14.86 1.62
CA LEU A 61 13.84 13.83 2.41
C LEU A 61 15.34 14.12 2.35
N SER A 62 16.01 14.14 3.51
CA SER A 62 17.46 14.42 3.57
C SER A 62 18.31 13.46 2.73
N ALA A 63 17.82 12.24 2.48
CA ALA A 63 18.48 11.24 1.67
C ALA A 63 18.25 11.39 0.15
N GLN A 64 17.42 12.33 -0.31
CA GLN A 64 17.07 12.50 -1.72
C GLN A 64 17.23 13.96 -2.17
N PRO A 65 17.83 14.22 -3.35
CA PRO A 65 18.07 15.58 -3.82
C PRO A 65 16.78 16.32 -4.19
N ASN A 66 15.75 15.60 -4.64
CA ASN A 66 14.49 16.16 -5.08
C ASN A 66 13.39 15.91 -4.04
N PRO A 67 12.47 16.87 -3.82
CA PRO A 67 11.25 16.61 -3.06
C PRO A 67 10.46 15.45 -3.65
N THR A 68 9.77 14.72 -2.77
CA THR A 68 8.85 13.65 -3.15
C THR A 68 7.47 13.93 -2.59
N ILE A 69 6.44 13.47 -3.28
CA ILE A 69 5.06 13.63 -2.85
C ILE A 69 4.66 12.47 -1.94
N LYS A 70 3.95 12.77 -0.85
CA LYS A 70 3.35 11.79 0.06
C LYS A 70 1.85 12.02 0.22
N ARG A 71 1.11 10.96 0.54
CA ARG A 71 -0.30 11.04 0.92
C ARG A 71 -0.56 10.06 2.06
N ASP A 72 -1.11 10.56 3.15
CA ASP A 72 -1.44 9.75 4.33
C ASP A 72 -2.89 9.26 4.24
N VAL A 73 -3.10 7.98 4.58
CA VAL A 73 -4.40 7.31 4.66
C VAL A 73 -4.50 6.69 6.05
N ILE A 74 -5.60 6.95 6.76
CA ILE A 74 -5.84 6.37 8.08
C ILE A 74 -6.83 5.22 7.94
N LEU A 75 -6.41 4.05 8.41
CA LEU A 75 -7.20 2.84 8.45
C LEU A 75 -7.63 2.53 9.88
N LYS A 76 -8.76 1.84 9.99
CA LYS A 76 -9.30 1.32 11.25
C LYS A 76 -9.64 -0.17 11.08
N ASP A 77 -9.31 -1.00 12.07
CA ASP A 77 -9.71 -2.41 12.09
C ASP A 77 -11.00 -2.62 12.91
N THR A 78 -11.45 -3.87 13.02
CA THR A 78 -12.66 -4.23 13.78
C THR A 78 -12.51 -4.11 15.29
N ASN A 79 -11.29 -3.92 15.81
CA ASN A 79 -10.99 -3.69 17.22
C ASN A 79 -10.76 -2.20 17.53
N ASP A 80 -11.18 -1.32 16.62
CA ASP A 80 -10.97 0.12 16.67
C ASP A 80 -9.50 0.58 16.68
N LEU A 81 -8.55 -0.30 16.36
CA LEU A 81 -7.15 0.07 16.21
C LEU A 81 -6.96 0.88 14.93
N GLN A 82 -6.18 1.96 15.02
CA GLN A 82 -5.88 2.80 13.88
C GLN A 82 -4.45 2.59 13.38
N LEU A 83 -4.31 2.65 12.06
CA LEU A 83 -3.03 2.53 11.39
C LEU A 83 -2.91 3.58 10.30
N LYS A 84 -1.78 4.30 10.27
CA LYS A 84 -1.45 5.24 9.20
C LYS A 84 -0.67 4.53 8.09
N VAL A 85 -1.19 4.62 6.87
CA VAL A 85 -0.51 4.19 5.65
C VAL A 85 -0.03 5.44 4.91
N THR A 86 1.25 5.51 4.58
CA THR A 86 1.85 6.64 3.87
C THR A 86 2.22 6.20 2.46
N LEU A 87 1.49 6.71 1.48
CA LEU A 87 1.77 6.50 0.07
C LEU A 87 2.79 7.53 -0.41
N TRP A 88 3.68 7.12 -1.32
CA TRP A 88 4.76 7.96 -1.82
C TRP A 88 4.76 8.01 -3.36
N GLY A 89 5.29 9.08 -3.92
CA GLY A 89 5.48 9.26 -5.35
C GLY A 89 4.19 9.04 -6.14
N ARG A 90 4.25 8.21 -7.19
CA ARG A 90 3.10 7.92 -8.05
C ARG A 90 1.91 7.30 -7.30
N ARG A 91 2.14 6.54 -6.23
CA ARG A 91 1.05 5.96 -5.43
C ARG A 91 0.28 7.03 -4.67
N ALA A 92 0.97 8.06 -4.17
CA ALA A 92 0.34 9.19 -3.49
C ALA A 92 -0.58 9.99 -4.43
N THR A 93 -0.18 10.17 -5.69
CA THR A 93 -0.98 10.93 -6.67
C THR A 93 -2.11 10.13 -7.30
N GLN A 94 -1.94 8.83 -7.49
CA GLN A 94 -2.96 7.96 -8.10
C GLN A 94 -4.04 7.49 -7.13
N PHE A 95 -3.80 7.58 -5.82
CA PHE A 95 -4.77 7.16 -4.82
C PHE A 95 -5.86 8.23 -4.63
N ASP A 96 -7.10 7.85 -4.94
CA ASP A 96 -8.28 8.71 -4.86
C ASP A 96 -9.50 7.89 -4.40
N ILE A 97 -10.31 8.47 -3.51
CA ILE A 97 -11.54 7.87 -2.99
C ILE A 97 -12.81 8.48 -3.57
N ARG A 98 -12.73 9.57 -4.36
CA ARG A 98 -13.90 10.30 -4.88
C ARG A 98 -14.83 9.45 -5.76
N GLY A 99 -14.31 8.37 -6.36
CA GLY A 99 -15.10 7.41 -7.14
C GLY A 99 -15.67 6.24 -6.33
N VAL A 100 -15.35 6.14 -5.05
CA VAL A 100 -15.71 5.01 -4.17
C VAL A 100 -16.55 5.47 -2.97
N TYR A 101 -16.27 6.67 -2.45
CA TYR A 101 -16.99 7.28 -1.34
C TYR A 101 -17.99 8.32 -1.83
N ASP A 102 -19.24 8.17 -1.38
CA ASP A 102 -20.32 9.11 -1.64
C ASP A 102 -20.72 9.82 -0.33
N PRO A 103 -20.48 11.14 -0.19
CA PRO A 103 -20.86 11.89 1.01
C PRO A 103 -22.37 11.89 1.28
N SER A 104 -23.20 11.73 0.25
CA SER A 104 -24.67 11.69 0.38
C SER A 104 -25.19 10.32 0.82
N ASN A 105 -24.37 9.28 0.70
CA ASN A 105 -24.65 7.91 1.14
C ASN A 105 -23.39 7.29 1.75
N PRO A 106 -23.03 7.69 2.98
CA PRO A 106 -21.76 7.31 3.58
C PRO A 106 -21.71 5.79 3.78
N LYS A 107 -20.90 5.13 2.95
CA LYS A 107 -20.62 3.70 3.03
C LYS A 107 -19.20 3.47 3.49
N LEU A 108 -19.02 2.37 4.22
CA LEU A 108 -17.72 1.90 4.61
C LEU A 108 -16.88 1.56 3.38
N VAL A 109 -15.69 2.15 3.28
CA VAL A 109 -14.71 1.80 2.24
C VAL A 109 -13.65 0.91 2.86
N ILE A 110 -13.58 -0.34 2.40
CA ILE A 110 -12.56 -1.30 2.83
C ILE A 110 -11.42 -1.28 1.82
N ALA A 111 -10.18 -1.17 2.31
CA ALA A 111 -8.98 -1.19 1.50
C ALA A 111 -8.07 -2.37 1.87
N LEU A 112 -7.60 -3.06 0.83
CA LEU A 112 -6.56 -4.08 0.91
C LEU A 112 -5.23 -3.48 0.43
N PHE A 113 -4.27 -3.40 1.32
CA PHE A 113 -2.90 -3.00 1.03
C PHE A 113 -2.01 -4.24 1.05
N VAL A 114 -1.43 -4.61 -0.08
CA VAL A 114 -0.60 -5.82 -0.25
C VAL A 114 0.86 -5.41 -0.45
N GLY A 115 1.81 -6.10 0.17
CA GLY A 115 3.23 -6.04 -0.19
C GLY A 115 4.00 -4.84 0.35
N GLY A 116 3.63 -4.28 1.50
CA GLY A 116 4.26 -3.07 2.04
C GLY A 116 5.27 -3.32 3.15
N LEU A 117 6.15 -2.35 3.37
CA LEU A 117 7.18 -2.38 4.42
C LEU A 117 6.79 -1.55 5.62
N ILE A 118 7.00 -2.05 6.85
CA ILE A 118 6.71 -1.29 8.08
C ILE A 118 7.96 -0.50 8.51
N ARG A 119 7.91 0.84 8.41
CA ARG A 119 8.94 1.74 8.97
C ARG A 119 8.34 2.82 9.85
N SER A 120 9.21 3.50 10.59
CA SER A 120 8.91 4.74 11.30
C SER A 120 9.37 5.95 10.48
N TYR A 121 8.61 7.04 10.51
CA TYR A 121 9.05 8.32 9.95
C TYR A 121 8.55 9.48 10.80
N GLN A 122 9.46 10.40 11.08
CA GLN A 122 9.25 11.59 11.92
C GLN A 122 8.52 11.28 13.24
N GLY A 123 8.99 10.26 13.98
CA GLY A 123 8.41 9.88 15.27
C GLY A 123 7.02 9.21 15.20
N SER A 124 6.36 9.19 14.04
CA SER A 124 5.14 8.40 13.84
C SER A 124 5.50 6.92 13.76
N ARG A 125 4.96 6.14 14.69
CA ARG A 125 5.08 4.69 14.71
C ARG A 125 4.15 4.12 13.64
N PHE A 126 4.71 3.30 12.75
CA PHE A 126 4.01 2.51 11.73
C PHE A 126 3.56 3.31 10.49
N GLN A 127 4.39 3.25 9.45
CA GLN A 127 4.05 3.63 8.09
C GLN A 127 4.34 2.46 7.18
N MET A 128 3.37 2.11 6.35
CA MET A 128 3.54 1.13 5.29
C MET A 128 4.06 1.84 4.03
N TYR A 129 5.25 1.45 3.56
CA TYR A 129 5.91 2.06 2.40
C TYR A 129 5.63 1.28 1.13
N TYR A 130 5.24 2.01 0.10
CA TYR A 130 5.19 1.57 -1.28
C TYR A 130 6.25 2.32 -2.08
N TYR A 131 7.49 1.82 -2.11
CA TYR A 131 8.49 2.32 -3.03
C TYR A 131 8.16 1.86 -4.45
N HIS A 132 8.19 2.79 -5.39
CA HIS A 132 8.49 2.41 -6.78
C HIS A 132 10.01 2.41 -6.88
N HIS A 133 10.63 1.23 -7.01
CA HIS A 133 11.95 1.17 -7.65
C HIS A 133 11.74 1.59 -9.10
N ALA A 134 12.00 2.86 -9.39
CA ALA A 134 12.39 3.27 -10.72
C ALA A 134 13.93 3.20 -10.78
N HIS A 135 14.41 2.58 -11.85
CA HIS A 135 15.81 2.36 -12.25
C HIS A 135 16.50 1.12 -11.67
N CYS A 136 16.37 0.02 -12.42
CA CYS A 136 17.56 -0.74 -12.80
C CYS A 136 18.04 -0.18 -14.16
N PRO A 137 19.35 -0.02 -14.39
CA PRO A 137 19.91 0.33 -15.70
C PRO A 137 19.63 -0.73 -16.77
#